data_AF-A0A523UGW5-F1
#
_entry.id   AF-A0A523UGW5-F1
#
_cell.length_a   1.000
_cell.length_b   1.000
_cell.length_c   1.000
_cell.angle_alpha   90.00
_cell.angle_beta   90.00
_cell.angle_gamma   90.00
#
_symmetry.space_group_name_H-M   'P 1'
#
loop_
_entity.id
_entity.type
_entity.pdbx_description
1 polymer ?
#
loop_
_entity_poly.entity_id
_entity_poly.type
_entity_poly.pdbx_seq_one_letter_code
_entity_poly.pdbx_strand_id
1 'polypeptide(L)' 'MGAISAKVISVDTVITAPWVRLKCQYGCDAYGEYLTCPPYSPTPEKTREVLKHYRKAILVHGDDYT' A
#
# COMPACT_ATOMS: atom_id res chain seq x y z
N MET A 1 4.84 -21.10 -6.25
CA MET A 1 4.52 -20.20 -5.12
C MET A 1 5.77 -19.40 -4.79
N GLY A 2 5.79 -18.13 -5.20
CA GLY A 2 6.93 -17.23 -5.02
C GLY A 2 6.82 -16.02 -5.94
N ALA A 3 7.58 -14.97 -5.68
CA ALA A 3 7.63 -13.80 -6.55
C ALA A 3 8.18 -14.16 -7.94
N ILE A 4 7.52 -13.73 -9.01
CA ILE A 4 8.03 -13.78 -10.39
C ILE A 4 9.30 -12.94 -10.49
N SER A 5 9.28 -11.75 -9.89
CA SER A 5 10.44 -10.87 -9.85
C SER A 5 10.39 -9.92 -8.66
N ALA A 6 11.55 -9.37 -8.31
CA ALA A 6 11.67 -8.34 -7.30
C ALA A 6 12.69 -7.27 -7.73
N LYS A 7 12.41 -6.01 -7.40
CA LYS A 7 13.29 -4.88 -7.68
C LYS A 7 13.46 -4.02 -6.45
N VAL A 8 14.71 -3.68 -6.12
CA VAL A 8 14.99 -2.66 -5.11
C VAL A 8 14.69 -1.29 -5.72
N ILE A 9 13.84 -0.51 -5.06
CA ILE A 9 13.46 0.85 -5.46
C ILE A 9 13.80 1.85 -4.35
N SER A 10 13.90 3.11 -4.72
CA SER A 10 14.03 4.20 -3.75
C SER A 10 12.66 4.51 -3.15
N VAL A 11 12.60 4.84 -1.86
CA VAL A 11 11.32 5.09 -1.19
C VAL A 11 10.62 6.36 -1.69
N ASP A 12 11.38 7.35 -2.18
CA ASP A 12 10.85 8.56 -2.80
C ASP A 12 10.00 8.29 -4.06
N THR A 13 10.13 7.12 -4.69
CA THR A 13 9.30 6.75 -5.83
C THR A 13 7.92 6.22 -5.42
N VAL A 14 7.66 6.03 -4.12
CA VAL A 14 6.38 5.53 -3.60
C VAL A 14 5.41 6.70 -3.38
N ILE A 15 4.27 6.67 -4.06
CA ILE A 15 3.24 7.72 -3.98
C ILE A 15 2.15 7.33 -2.97
N THR A 16 2.07 8.07 -1.86
CA THR A 16 1.00 7.93 -0.86
C THR A 16 -0.10 8.98 -1.08
N ALA A 17 -1.03 8.67 -1.97
CA ALA A 17 -2.02 9.65 -2.42
C ALA A 17 -3.42 9.46 -1.80
N PRO A 18 -4.23 10.55 -1.72
CA PRO A 18 -5.57 10.50 -1.14
C PRO A 18 -6.52 9.50 -1.80
N TRP A 19 -6.40 9.27 -3.12
CA TRP A 19 -7.28 8.36 -3.86
C TRP A 19 -7.18 6.90 -3.41
N VAL A 20 -6.09 6.48 -2.76
CA VAL A 20 -5.95 5.13 -2.20
C VAL A 20 -7.04 4.87 -1.17
N ARG A 21 -7.36 5.87 -0.35
CA ARG A 21 -8.43 5.78 0.65
C ARG A 21 -9.82 5.84 0.02
N LEU A 22 -9.97 6.56 -1.10
CA LEU A 22 -11.22 6.57 -1.88
C LEU A 22 -11.47 5.21 -2.54
N LYS A 23 -10.43 4.56 -3.07
CA LYS A 23 -10.55 3.20 -3.63
C LYS A 23 -11.04 2.21 -2.59
N CYS A 24 -10.57 2.29 -1.35
CA CYS A 24 -11.08 1.44 -0.27
C CYS A 24 -12.55 1.76 0.09
N GLN A 25 -12.94 3.02 0.15
CA GLN A 25 -14.31 3.43 0.51
C GLN A 25 -15.37 3.16 -0.56
N TYR A 26 -15.01 3.27 -1.84
CA TYR A 26 -15.95 3.27 -2.95
C TYR A 26 -15.70 2.18 -4.00
N GLY A 27 -14.58 1.46 -3.91
CA GLY A 27 -14.19 0.42 -4.87
C GLY A 27 -13.86 -0.92 -4.22
N CYS A 28 -14.17 -1.11 -2.94
CA CYS A 28 -14.04 -2.36 -2.22
C CYS A 28 -15.43 -2.84 -1.78
N ASP A 29 -15.78 -4.08 -2.12
CA ASP A 29 -17.10 -4.65 -1.78
C ASP A 29 -17.25 -4.96 -0.29
N ALA A 30 -16.14 -5.07 0.45
CA ALA A 30 -16.10 -5.36 1.88
C ALA A 30 -15.67 -4.14 2.72
N TYR A 31 -15.94 -2.92 2.26
CA TYR A 31 -15.59 -1.70 2.99
C TYR A 31 -16.29 -1.66 4.36
N GLY A 32 -15.50 -1.46 5.42
CA GLY A 32 -15.99 -1.35 6.80
C GLY A 32 -16.13 -2.69 7.53
N GLU A 33 -15.82 -3.81 6.89
CA GLU A 33 -15.93 -5.14 7.50
C GLU A 33 -14.71 -5.54 8.35
N TYR A 34 -13.56 -4.88 8.14
CA TYR A 34 -12.29 -5.24 8.76
C TYR A 34 -11.67 -4.09 9.57
N LEU A 35 -10.88 -4.44 10.59
CA LEU A 35 -10.06 -3.48 11.35
C LEU A 35 -8.89 -2.89 10.55
N THR A 36 -8.74 -3.29 9.29
CA THR A 36 -7.81 -2.71 8.32
C THR A 36 -8.48 -1.70 7.40
N CYS A 37 -9.79 -1.45 7.55
CA CYS A 37 -10.49 -0.37 6.85
C CYS A 37 -10.25 0.99 7.55
N PRO A 38 -10.38 2.11 6.83
CA PRO A 38 -10.61 3.41 7.45
C PRO A 38 -11.75 3.37 8.48
N PRO A 39 -11.63 4.02 9.65
CA PRO A 39 -10.55 4.93 10.07
C PRO A 39 -9.33 4.26 10.69
N TYR A 40 -9.33 2.93 10.86
CA TYR A 40 -8.27 2.19 11.56
C TYR A 40 -7.00 2.00 10.71
N SER A 41 -7.14 1.96 9.38
CA SER A 41 -6.01 2.04 8.45
C SER A 41 -5.29 3.41 8.57
N PRO A 42 -3.94 3.46 8.48
CA PRO A 42 -3.20 4.72 8.42
C PRO A 42 -3.70 5.65 7.31
N THR A 43 -3.69 6.96 7.56
CA THR A 43 -3.95 7.95 6.50
C THR A 43 -2.80 7.98 5.49
N PRO A 44 -3.00 8.53 4.27
CA PRO A 44 -1.91 8.75 3.32
C PRO A 44 -0.76 9.57 3.91
N GLU A 45 -1.05 10.57 4.74
CA GLU A 45 -0.07 11.40 5.43
C GLU A 45 0.70 10.59 6.45
N LYS A 46 0.01 9.80 7.28
CA LYS A 46 0.67 8.94 8.27
C LYS A 46 1.57 7.90 7.59
N THR A 47 1.13 7.33 6.48
CA THR A 47 1.92 6.39 5.67
C THR A 47 3.16 7.07 5.10
N ARG A 48 3.03 8.31 4.60
CA ARG A 48 4.15 9.12 4.11
C ARG A 48 5.20 9.35 5.19
N GLU A 49 4.78 9.66 6.42
CA GLU A 49 5.70 9.84 7.54
C GLU A 49 6.45 8.54 7.87
N VAL A 50 5.76 7.39 7.88
CA VAL A 50 6.41 6.09 8.10
C VAL A 50 7.48 5.80 7.05
N LEU A 51 7.18 6.08 5.77
CA LEU A 51 8.11 5.85 4.66
C LEU A 51 9.41 6.67 4.80
N LYS A 52 9.39 7.85 5.44
CA LYS A 52 10.60 8.66 5.66
C LYS A 52 11.66 7.96 6.52
N HIS A 53 11.29 6.93 7.28
CA HIS A 53 12.23 6.14 8.08
C HIS A 53 12.97 5.06 7.26
N TYR A 54 12.70 4.96 5.96
CA TYR A 54 13.32 3.99 5.07
C TYR A 54 13.96 4.69 3.86
N ARG A 55 15.10 4.16 3.42
CA ARG A 55 15.77 4.63 2.19
C ARG A 55 15.43 3.80 0.96
N LYS A 56 15.21 2.50 1.16
CA LYS A 56 14.97 1.53 0.08
C LYS A 56 13.72 0.70 0.37
N ALA A 57 13.04 0.28 -0.68
CA ALA A 57 11.96 -0.70 -0.63
C ALA A 57 12.20 -1.82 -1.65
N ILE A 58 11.51 -2.94 -1.49
CA ILE A 58 11.50 -4.05 -2.45
C ILE A 58 10.12 -4.08 -3.10
N LEU A 59 10.06 -3.83 -4.40
CA LEU A 59 8.87 -4.03 -5.22
C LEU A 59 8.83 -5.50 -5.65
N VAL A 60 7.77 -6.21 -5.26
CA VAL A 60 7.57 -7.63 -5.54
C VAL A 60 6.46 -7.79 -6.58
N HIS A 61 6.71 -8.57 -7.63
CA HIS A 61 5.72 -8.97 -8.63
C HIS A 61 5.40 -10.45 -8.45
N GLY A 62 4.12 -10.76 -8.18
CA GLY A 62 3.59 -12.12 -8.10
C GLY A 62 2.84 -12.53 -9.36
N ASP A 63 2.37 -13.77 -9.40
CA ASP A 63 1.46 -14.29 -10.44
C ASP A 63 -0.01 -14.06 -10.06
N ASP A 64 -0.96 -14.51 -10.90
CA ASP A 64 -2.41 -14.36 -10.66
C ASP A 64 -2.92 -15.06 -9.38
N TYR A 65 -2.08 -15.85 -8.71
CA TYR A 65 -2.38 -16.57 -7.47
C TYR A 65 -1.62 -16.00 -6.26
N THR A 66 -0.96 -14.86 -6.44
CA THR A 66 -0.29 -14.07 -5.39
C THR A 66 -0.96 -12.70 -5.25
#